data_AF-A0A5K1B7B9-F1
#
_entry.id   AF-A0A5K1B7B9-F1
#
_cell.length_a   1.000
_cell.length_b   1.000
_cell.length_c   1.000
_cell.angle_alpha   90.00
_cell.angle_beta   90.00
_cell.angle_gamma   90.00
#
_symmetry.space_group_name_H-M   'P 1'
#
loop_
_entity.id
_entity.type
_entity.pdbx_description
1 polymer ?
#
loop_
_entity_poly.entity_id
_entity_poly.type
_entity_poly.pdbx_seq_one_letter_code
_entity_poly.pdbx_strand_id
1 'polypeptide(L)'
;FEPPALGLVFRSDNSGISAKPLQFTKVAHISGKGIEEAFFWFPVAPPGYASLGCVVSRVDQCPSLECICCLRIDLVNQATILDKPVSCFVSSKASQSWSIWRVDNQ
;
A
#
# COMPACT_ATOMS: atom_id res chain seq x y z
N PHE A 1 -11.76 9.98 5.91
CA PHE A 1 -10.74 9.06 5.41
C PHE A 1 -11.06 8.80 3.97
N GLU A 2 -10.16 9.16 3.06
CA GLU A 2 -10.30 8.87 1.64
C GLU A 2 -9.75 7.47 1.38
N PRO A 3 -10.53 6.56 0.77
CA PRO A 3 -10.11 5.18 0.56
C PRO A 3 -8.95 5.09 -0.44
N PRO A 4 -7.99 4.16 -0.23
CA PRO A 4 -6.92 3.93 -1.19
C PRO A 4 -7.47 3.28 -2.45
N ALA A 5 -7.14 3.85 -3.61
CA ALA A 5 -7.78 3.59 -4.91
C ALA A 5 -7.61 2.17 -5.49
N LEU A 6 -6.85 1.24 -4.88
CA LEU A 6 -6.54 -0.04 -5.51
C LEU A 6 -6.07 -1.16 -4.54
N GLY A 7 -6.37 -2.41 -4.91
CA GLY A 7 -5.81 -3.64 -4.34
C GLY A 7 -5.61 -4.64 -5.47
N LEU A 8 -4.41 -5.23 -5.59
CA LEU A 8 -4.02 -6.01 -6.76
C LEU A 8 -3.35 -7.33 -6.38
N VAL A 9 -3.67 -8.38 -7.15
CA VAL A 9 -2.94 -9.64 -7.19
C VAL A 9 -2.30 -9.77 -8.57
N PHE A 10 -0.98 -9.94 -8.61
CA PHE A 10 -0.22 -10.02 -9.84
C PHE A 10 0.70 -11.26 -9.81
N ARG A 11 0.72 -12.00 -10.92
CA ARG A 11 1.70 -13.05 -11.20
C ARG A 11 2.27 -12.76 -12.58
N SER A 12 3.59 -12.61 -12.68
CA SER A 12 4.26 -12.51 -13.98
C SER A 12 5.69 -13.05 -13.93
N ASP A 13 6.05 -13.70 -15.03
CA ASP A 13 7.35 -14.19 -15.46
C ASP A 13 7.92 -13.37 -16.64
N ASN A 14 7.23 -12.30 -17.08
CA ASN A 14 7.57 -11.55 -18.30
C ASN A 14 8.28 -10.21 -18.02
N SER A 15 9.47 -10.03 -18.60
CA SER A 15 10.30 -8.82 -18.47
C SER A 15 9.77 -7.67 -19.33
N GLY A 16 9.03 -6.75 -18.72
CA GLY A 16 8.52 -5.55 -19.40
C GLY A 16 7.17 -5.05 -18.90
N ILE A 17 6.51 -5.83 -18.03
CA ILE A 17 5.24 -5.43 -17.41
C ILE A 17 5.38 -5.04 -15.93
N SER A 18 6.52 -5.35 -15.32
CA SER A 18 6.85 -5.02 -13.94
C SER A 18 8.26 -4.46 -13.81
N ALA A 19 8.45 -3.50 -12.91
CA ALA A 19 9.74 -2.95 -12.53
C ALA A 19 9.89 -2.90 -11.01
N LYS A 20 11.12 -2.91 -10.51
CA LYS A 20 11.38 -2.71 -9.07
C LYS A 20 11.06 -1.26 -8.69
N PRO A 21 10.57 -1.00 -7.47
CA PRO A 21 10.49 0.37 -6.97
C PRO A 21 11.88 1.00 -6.92
N LEU A 22 11.96 2.32 -7.14
CA LEU A 22 13.22 3.07 -7.02
C LEU A 22 13.68 3.13 -5.56
N GLN A 23 12.71 3.29 -4.66
CA GLN A 23 12.89 3.35 -3.21
C GLN A 23 11.53 3.18 -2.53
N PHE A 24 11.54 3.11 -1.20
CA PHE A 24 10.34 3.27 -0.38
C PHE A 24 10.36 4.58 0.39
N THR A 25 9.17 5.12 0.64
CA THR A 25 8.96 6.26 1.52
C THR A 25 8.08 5.81 2.69
N LYS A 26 8.49 6.10 3.93
CA LYS A 26 7.64 5.82 5.10
C LYS A 26 6.46 6.80 5.09
N VAL A 27 5.24 6.27 5.07
CA VAL A 27 4.01 7.07 4.98
C VAL A 27 3.20 7.08 6.28
N ALA A 28 3.38 6.07 7.14
CA ALA A 28 2.76 6.06 8.47
C ALA A 28 3.55 5.19 9.45
N HIS A 29 3.37 5.48 10.74
CA HIS A 29 3.81 4.65 11.85
C HIS A 29 2.68 4.59 12.87
N ILE A 30 2.23 3.38 13.20
CA ILE A 30 1.24 3.13 14.23
C ILE A 30 1.95 2.48 15.42
N SER A 31 1.85 3.10 16.60
CA SER A 31 2.41 2.59 17.85
C SER A 31 1.44 2.84 19.01
N GLY A 32 1.27 1.89 19.92
CA GLY A 32 0.32 2.05 21.02
C GLY A 32 0.59 1.09 22.16
N LYS A 33 0.11 1.42 23.37
CA LYS A 33 0.22 0.50 24.52
C LYS A 33 -0.50 -0.81 24.20
N GLY A 34 0.25 -1.91 24.18
CA GLY A 34 -0.27 -3.25 23.89
C GLY A 34 -0.49 -3.54 22.39
N ILE A 35 0.00 -2.68 21.49
CA ILE A 35 -0.05 -2.87 20.04
C ILE A 35 1.39 -2.98 19.52
N GLU A 36 1.69 -4.00 18.73
CA GLU A 36 2.98 -4.10 18.04
C GLU A 36 3.15 -2.92 17.06
N GLU A 37 4.35 -2.33 17.01
CA GLU A 37 4.62 -1.22 16.10
C GLU A 37 4.46 -1.66 14.63
N ALA A 38 3.83 -0.81 13.84
CA ALA A 38 3.62 -1.04 12.41
C ALA A 38 4.06 0.16 11.60
N PHE A 39 4.99 -0.05 10.68
CA PHE A 39 5.55 0.95 9.79
C PHE A 39 5.04 0.71 8.37
N PHE A 40 4.45 1.74 7.78
CA PHE A 40 3.86 1.68 6.45
C PHE A 40 4.78 2.37 5.45
N TRP A 41 5.11 1.67 4.38
CA TRP A 41 6.05 2.11 3.35
C TRP A 41 5.34 2.15 2.01
N PHE A 42 5.37 3.29 1.34
CA PHE A 42 4.85 3.43 -0.02
C PHE A 42 6.00 3.34 -1.03
N PRO A 43 5.91 2.48 -2.05
CA PRO A 43 6.94 2.34 -3.08
C PRO A 43 6.89 3.53 -4.05
N VAL A 44 8.06 4.06 -4.38
CA VAL A 44 8.22 5.06 -5.44
C VAL A 44 8.42 4.33 -6.77
N ALA A 45 7.41 4.40 -7.63
CA ALA A 45 7.46 3.75 -8.94
C ALA A 45 8.40 4.48 -9.92
N PRO A 46 9.11 3.75 -10.80
CA PRO A 46 9.80 4.35 -11.94
C PRO A 46 8.83 5.05 -12.91
N PRO A 47 9.31 5.99 -13.74
CA PRO A 47 8.50 6.61 -14.79
C PRO A 47 7.85 5.57 -15.71
N GLY A 48 6.54 5.71 -15.98
CA GLY A 48 5.76 4.76 -16.78
C GLY A 48 5.22 3.55 -16.01
N TYR A 49 5.48 3.48 -14.70
CA TYR A 49 4.97 2.45 -13.81
C TYR A 49 4.13 3.07 -12.68
N ALA A 50 3.26 2.26 -12.09
CA ALA A 50 2.42 2.60 -10.96
C ALA A 50 2.75 1.69 -9.76
N SER A 51 2.76 2.30 -8.58
CA SER A 51 2.78 1.60 -7.30
C SER A 51 1.37 1.16 -6.94
N LEU A 52 1.24 -0.04 -6.40
CA LEU A 52 -0.05 -0.69 -6.21
C LEU A 52 -0.56 -0.66 -4.77
N GLY A 53 0.30 -0.32 -3.80
CA GLY A 53 -0.07 -0.31 -2.39
C GLY A 53 1.10 -0.20 -1.44
N CYS A 54 0.79 -0.03 -0.15
CA CYS A 54 1.78 0.04 0.92
C CYS A 54 2.28 -1.36 1.33
N VAL A 55 3.54 -1.43 1.74
CA VAL A 55 4.12 -2.56 2.47
C VAL A 55 4.14 -2.22 3.96
N VAL A 56 3.84 -3.19 4.82
CA VAL A 56 3.86 -3.01 6.29
C VAL A 56 4.98 -3.84 6.88
N SER A 57 5.82 -3.23 7.73
CA SER A 57 6.85 -3.90 8.52
C SER A 57 6.60 -3.73 10.02
N ARG A 58 7.07 -4.68 10.82
CA ARG A 58 7.04 -4.61 12.30
C ARG A 58 8.26 -3.91 12.91
N VAL A 59 9.25 -3.62 12.08
CA VAL A 59 10.49 -2.93 12.46
C VAL A 59 10.64 -1.68 11.61
N ASP A 60 11.27 -0.65 12.17
CA ASP A 60 11.58 0.59 11.46
C ASP A 60 12.76 0.41 10.50
N GLN A 61 12.58 -0.48 9.53
CA GLN A 61 13.54 -0.75 8.49
C GLN A 61 12.81 -0.77 7.15
N CYS A 62 13.35 -0.03 6.19
CA CYS A 62 12.88 -0.03 4.83
C CYS A 62 12.87 -1.47 4.27
N PRO A 63 11.76 -1.92 3.63
CA PRO A 63 11.72 -3.21 2.96
C PRO A 63 12.76 -3.30 1.83
N SER A 64 13.12 -4.55 1.46
CA SER A 64 13.93 -4.81 0.27
C SER A 64 13.17 -4.41 -1.00
N LEU A 65 13.87 -3.84 -2.00
CA LEU A 65 13.27 -3.53 -3.31
C LEU A 65 12.81 -4.79 -4.06
N GLU A 66 13.26 -5.98 -3.65
CA GLU A 66 12.83 -7.26 -4.20
C GLU A 66 11.50 -7.76 -3.64
N CYS A 67 10.95 -7.13 -2.59
CA CYS A 67 9.76 -7.66 -1.91
C CYS A 67 8.46 -7.46 -2.71
N ILE A 68 8.46 -6.52 -3.68
CA ILE A 68 7.31 -6.18 -4.51
C ILE A 68 7.78 -5.66 -5.88
N CYS A 69 6.84 -5.39 -6.79
CA CYS A 69 7.10 -4.68 -8.03
C CYS A 69 6.04 -3.58 -8.29
N CYS A 70 6.41 -2.60 -9.10
CA CYS A 70 5.52 -1.63 -9.71
C CYS A 70 5.09 -2.13 -11.09
N LEU A 71 3.84 -1.90 -11.49
CA LEU A 71 3.32 -2.35 -12.78
C LEU A 71 3.33 -1.26 -13.83
N ARG A 72 3.50 -1.63 -15.09
CA ARG A 72 3.39 -0.68 -16.19
C ARG A 72 2.00 -0.04 -16.18
N ILE A 73 1.95 1.28 -16.32
CA ILE A 73 0.74 2.05 -16.01
C ILE A 73 -0.44 1.77 -16.95
N ASP A 74 -0.17 1.34 -18.17
CA ASP A 74 -1.17 0.91 -19.16
C ASP A 74 -1.84 -0.42 -18.82
N LEU A 75 -1.31 -1.17 -17.86
CA LEU A 75 -1.88 -2.42 -17.34
C LEU A 75 -2.68 -2.20 -16.04
N VAL A 76 -2.80 -0.95 -15.59
CA VAL A 76 -3.51 -0.60 -14.36
C VAL A 76 -4.81 0.11 -14.71
N ASN A 77 -5.92 -0.39 -14.16
CA ASN A 77 -7.24 0.24 -14.27
C ASN A 77 -7.68 0.82 -12.92
N GLN A 78 -8.61 1.77 -12.94
CA GLN A 78 -9.28 2.22 -11.71
C GLN A 78 -10.19 1.10 -11.18
N ALA A 79 -10.12 0.81 -9.88
CA ALA A 79 -11.00 -0.15 -9.22
C ALA A 79 -12.17 0.54 -8.51
N THR A 80 -13.30 -0.17 -8.40
CA THR A 80 -14.43 0.27 -7.59
C THR A 80 -14.25 -0.26 -6.17
N ILE A 81 -14.38 0.61 -5.17
CA ILE A 81 -14.25 0.25 -3.75
C ILE A 81 -15.65 0.21 -3.15
N LEU A 82 -15.87 -0.67 -2.19
CA LEU A 82 -17.13 -0.74 -1.44
C LEU A 82 -17.39 0.57 -0.69
N ASP A 83 -18.66 0.94 -0.56
CA ASP A 83 -19.10 2.17 0.11
C ASP A 83 -18.70 2.28 1.60
N LYS A 84 -18.16 1.21 2.21
CA LYS A 84 -17.80 1.13 3.62
C LYS A 84 -16.43 0.46 3.85
N PRO A 85 -15.61 0.94 4.80
CA PRO A 85 -14.35 0.31 5.17
C PRO A 85 -14.60 -1.06 5.82
N VAL A 86 -13.64 -1.98 5.66
CA VAL A 86 -13.64 -3.27 6.37
C VAL A 86 -13.45 -3.06 7.87
N SER A 87 -12.60 -2.10 8.22
CA SER A 87 -12.31 -1.73 9.59
C SER A 87 -11.88 -0.27 9.65
N CYS A 88 -12.28 0.42 10.70
CA CYS A 88 -11.86 1.78 10.95
C CYS A 88 -11.68 2.01 12.46
N PHE A 89 -10.67 2.79 12.81
CA PHE A 89 -10.44 3.24 14.17
C PHE A 89 -10.36 4.76 14.17
N VAL A 90 -11.19 5.37 15.03
CA VAL A 90 -11.24 6.82 15.21
C VAL A 90 -10.86 7.11 16.65
N SER A 91 -9.74 7.80 16.85
CA SER A 91 -9.29 8.24 18.17
C SER A 91 -9.83 9.64 18.48
N SER A 92 -10.25 9.87 19.72
CA SER A 92 -10.59 11.21 20.23
C SER A 92 -9.38 12.14 20.34
N LYS A 93 -8.16 11.59 20.27
CA LYS A 93 -6.88 12.32 20.18
C LYS A 93 -6.34 12.21 18.76
N ALA A 94 -6.08 13.35 18.12
CA ALA A 94 -5.86 13.51 16.68
C ALA A 94 -4.69 12.74 16.05
N SER A 95 -3.86 12.02 16.81
CA SER A 95 -2.60 11.45 16.32
C SER A 95 -2.70 10.05 15.70
N GLN A 96 -3.79 9.30 15.88
CA GLN A 96 -3.88 7.91 15.37
C GLN A 96 -5.32 7.53 15.00
N SER A 97 -5.79 8.02 13.86
CA SER A 97 -7.03 7.54 13.25
C SER A 97 -6.69 6.85 11.92
N TRP A 98 -7.26 5.67 11.68
CA TRP A 98 -6.93 4.84 10.52
C TRP A 98 -8.15 4.06 10.00
N SER A 99 -8.09 3.63 8.74
CA SER A 99 -9.16 2.85 8.09
C SER A 99 -8.57 1.88 7.07
N ILE A 100 -9.08 0.64 7.04
CA ILE A 100 -8.71 -0.44 6.12
C ILE A 100 -9.90 -0.69 5.18
N TRP A 101 -9.63 -0.75 3.89
CA TRP A 101 -10.63 -0.87 2.84
C TRP A 101 -10.39 -2.15 2.03
N ARG A 102 -11.46 -2.87 1.68
CA ARG A 102 -11.40 -4.01 0.76
C ARG A 102 -11.68 -3.49 -0.64
N VAL A 103 -10.83 -3.87 -1.57
CA VAL A 103 -11.04 -3.61 -3.00
C VAL A 103 -11.76 -4.83 -3.59
N ASP A 104 -12.82 -4.58 -4.34
CA ASP A 104 -13.52 -5.61 -5.10
C ASP A 104 -12.93 -5.65 -6.50
N ASN A 105 -12.55 -6.83 -6.97
CA ASN A 105 -12.10 -7.03 -8.35
C ASN A 105 -13.28 -7.61 -9.13
N GLN A 106 -13.70 -6.92 -10.19
CA GLN A 106 -14.58 -7.52 -11.20
C GLN A 106 -13.81 -8.58 -12.01
#